data_AF-A0A1W6KTQ2-F1
#
_entry.id   AF-A0A1W6KTQ2-F1
#
_cell.length_a   1.000
_cell.length_b   1.000
_cell.length_c   1.000
_cell.angle_alpha   90.00
_cell.angle_beta   90.00
_cell.angle_gamma   90.00
#
_symmetry.space_group_name_H-M   'P 1'
#
loop_
_entity.id
_entity.type
_entity.pdbx_description
1 polymer ?
#
loop_
_entity_poly.entity_id
_entity_poly.type
_entity_poly.pdbx_seq_one_letter_code
_entity_poly.pdbx_strand_id
1 'polypeptide(L)'
;MLKLSACASIDPAVQTALDHISVNVRKEAWGRQTNSIKAFKKAVKDHGMRIQRGKCVWCEARVGHRGRRSAHRDHVAPKDIYPDWTFEAKNIILSCEYCNGFQVKEALDTIKVRAADYSKCKFWIVHPYFDDPAKHIGFIIKKNRVVIKGLSQKGIWTVRELRLQSATATAARAIEIVIDRAKLSAQDLSLIRQAMEAL
;
A
#
# COMPACT_ATOMS: atom_id res chain seq x y z
N MET A 1 7.24 6.21 5.59
CA MET A 1 6.30 5.12 5.28
C MET A 1 5.37 4.93 6.47
N LEU A 2 4.12 4.51 6.24
CA LEU A 2 3.14 4.35 7.32
C LEU A 2 3.39 3.06 8.12
N LYS A 3 3.28 3.14 9.45
CA LYS A 3 3.16 1.98 10.34
C LYS A 3 1.70 1.58 10.42
N LEU A 4 1.39 0.30 10.24
CA LEU A 4 0.05 -0.25 10.39
C LEU A 4 -0.02 -1.09 11.66
N SER A 5 -1.07 -0.89 12.46
CA SER A 5 -1.24 -1.58 13.74
C SER A 5 -1.87 -2.97 13.59
N ALA A 6 -2.77 -3.16 12.62
CA ALA A 6 -3.44 -4.44 12.36
C ALA A 6 -3.93 -4.52 10.91
N CYS A 7 -3.99 -5.73 10.36
CA CYS A 7 -4.64 -6.02 9.08
C CYS A 7 -6.17 -6.09 9.22
N ALA A 8 -6.87 -6.26 8.11
CA ALA A 8 -8.33 -6.42 8.14
C ALA A 8 -8.71 -7.73 8.86
N SER A 9 -9.80 -7.68 9.63
CA SER A 9 -10.47 -8.89 10.10
C SER A 9 -11.32 -9.45 8.95
N ILE A 10 -11.18 -10.74 8.67
CA ILE A 10 -11.91 -11.43 7.62
C ILE A 10 -12.92 -12.36 8.28
N ASP A 11 -14.16 -12.35 7.79
CA ASP A 11 -15.18 -13.29 8.23
C ASP A 11 -14.66 -14.74 8.09
N PRO A 12 -14.77 -15.58 9.14
CA PRO A 12 -14.22 -16.94 9.10
C PRO A 12 -14.77 -17.78 7.95
N ALA A 13 -16.06 -17.68 7.62
CA ALA A 13 -16.64 -18.43 6.51
C ALA A 13 -16.11 -17.93 5.16
N VAL A 14 -15.87 -16.62 5.02
CA VAL A 14 -15.19 -16.05 3.85
C VAL A 14 -13.77 -16.61 3.74
N GLN A 15 -12.99 -16.61 4.83
CA GLN A 15 -11.62 -17.13 4.82
C GLN A 15 -11.58 -18.62 4.48
N THR A 16 -12.43 -19.44 5.11
CA THR A 16 -12.56 -20.87 4.81
C THR A 16 -12.87 -21.10 3.33
N ALA A 17 -13.81 -20.35 2.74
CA ALA A 17 -14.12 -20.48 1.31
C ALA A 17 -12.93 -20.11 0.39
N LEU A 18 -12.08 -19.16 0.81
CA LEU A 18 -10.87 -18.81 0.07
C LEU A 18 -9.77 -19.85 0.23
N ASP A 19 -9.67 -20.48 1.40
CA ASP A 19 -8.65 -21.48 1.70
C ASP A 19 -8.85 -22.77 0.86
N HIS A 20 -10.10 -23.11 0.52
CA HIS A 20 -10.43 -24.20 -0.40
C HIS A 20 -9.99 -23.96 -1.85
N ILE A 21 -9.61 -22.73 -2.22
CA ILE A 21 -9.06 -22.45 -3.55
C ILE A 21 -7.64 -23.01 -3.60
N SER A 22 -7.40 -23.98 -4.51
CA SER A 22 -6.08 -24.57 -4.73
C SER A 22 -5.02 -23.50 -5.00
N VAL A 23 -3.86 -23.64 -4.35
CA VAL A 23 -2.78 -22.63 -4.38
C VAL A 23 -2.38 -22.26 -5.80
N ASN A 24 -2.24 -23.24 -6.69
CA ASN A 24 -1.81 -23.08 -8.07
C ASN A 24 -2.76 -22.22 -8.95
N VAL A 25 -3.99 -21.96 -8.50
CA VAL A 25 -4.96 -21.11 -9.22
C VAL A 25 -5.32 -19.84 -8.46
N ARG A 26 -4.70 -19.57 -7.30
CA ARG A 26 -5.05 -18.41 -6.45
C ARG A 26 -4.74 -17.08 -7.14
N LYS A 27 -3.65 -17.01 -7.91
CA LYS A 27 -3.27 -15.81 -8.70
C LYS A 27 -4.41 -15.39 -9.63
N GLU A 28 -4.93 -16.33 -10.41
CA GLU A 28 -6.03 -16.12 -11.35
C GLU A 28 -7.35 -15.90 -10.60
N ALA A 29 -7.53 -16.61 -9.48
CA ALA A 29 -8.70 -16.46 -8.62
C ALA A 29 -8.82 -15.02 -8.08
N TRP A 30 -7.71 -14.32 -7.84
CA TRP A 30 -7.76 -12.89 -7.48
C TRP A 30 -8.53 -12.06 -8.51
N GLY A 31 -8.60 -12.43 -9.79
CA GLY A 31 -9.39 -11.72 -10.80
C GLY A 31 -10.90 -12.01 -10.75
N ARG A 32 -11.31 -13.11 -10.10
CA ARG A 32 -12.70 -13.58 -10.11
C ARG A 32 -13.63 -12.72 -9.25
N GLN A 33 -14.93 -12.88 -9.48
CA GLN A 33 -16.01 -12.06 -8.91
C GLN A 33 -16.97 -12.86 -8.01
N THR A 34 -16.47 -13.95 -7.39
CA THR A 34 -17.25 -14.74 -6.42
C THR A 34 -17.51 -13.95 -5.13
N ASN A 35 -18.52 -14.37 -4.37
CA ASN A 35 -18.93 -13.67 -3.15
C ASN A 35 -17.80 -13.60 -2.10
N SER A 36 -17.08 -14.70 -1.86
CA SER A 36 -15.96 -14.74 -0.92
C SER A 36 -14.82 -13.79 -1.34
N ILE A 37 -14.46 -13.76 -2.63
CA ILE A 37 -13.39 -12.88 -3.14
C ILE A 37 -13.81 -11.41 -3.06
N LYS A 38 -15.06 -11.09 -3.42
CA LYS A 38 -15.60 -9.73 -3.31
C LYS A 38 -15.62 -9.28 -1.84
N ALA A 39 -16.09 -10.12 -0.93
CA ALA A 39 -16.14 -9.83 0.50
C ALA A 39 -14.74 -9.57 1.07
N PHE A 40 -13.76 -10.43 0.77
CA PHE A 40 -12.37 -10.22 1.19
C PHE A 40 -11.78 -8.92 0.65
N LYS A 41 -11.88 -8.69 -0.66
CA LYS A 41 -11.37 -7.46 -1.31
C LYS A 41 -12.00 -6.20 -0.75
N LYS A 42 -13.30 -6.26 -0.40
CA LYS A 42 -14.01 -5.15 0.23
C LYS A 42 -13.49 -4.92 1.65
N ALA A 43 -13.40 -5.97 2.46
CA ALA A 43 -12.91 -5.89 3.84
C ALA A 43 -11.50 -5.27 3.92
N VAL A 44 -10.56 -5.74 3.09
CA VAL A 44 -9.19 -5.18 3.08
C VAL A 44 -9.15 -3.74 2.55
N LYS A 45 -9.98 -3.38 1.55
CA LYS A 45 -10.04 -2.01 1.02
C LYS A 45 -10.61 -1.04 2.07
N ASP A 46 -11.74 -1.39 2.68
CA ASP A 46 -12.42 -0.53 3.64
C ASP A 46 -11.56 -0.33 4.90
N HIS A 47 -10.97 -1.42 5.41
CA HIS A 47 -10.04 -1.36 6.53
C HIS A 47 -8.81 -0.50 6.19
N GLY A 48 -8.19 -0.75 5.04
CA GLY A 48 -7.02 0.01 4.58
C GLY A 48 -7.31 1.51 4.44
N MET A 49 -8.43 1.89 3.80
CA MET A 49 -8.80 3.29 3.62
C MET A 49 -8.93 4.02 4.96
N ARG A 50 -9.50 3.34 5.96
CA ARG A 50 -9.68 3.84 7.32
C ARG A 50 -8.35 3.99 8.06
N ILE A 51 -7.54 2.92 8.18
CA ILE A 51 -6.32 2.96 9.01
C ILE A 51 -5.20 3.77 8.35
N GLN A 52 -5.14 3.81 7.03
CA GLN A 52 -4.15 4.57 6.28
C GLN A 52 -4.59 6.01 6.02
N ARG A 53 -5.83 6.38 6.41
CA ARG A 53 -6.41 7.72 6.26
C ARG A 53 -6.33 8.24 4.81
N GLY A 54 -6.60 7.36 3.85
CA GLY A 54 -6.53 7.68 2.42
C GLY A 54 -5.13 8.02 1.91
N LYS A 55 -4.07 7.43 2.49
CA LYS A 55 -2.69 7.58 2.01
C LYS A 55 -2.11 6.25 1.53
N CYS A 56 -1.26 6.31 0.52
CA CYS A 56 -0.43 5.19 0.09
C CYS A 56 0.52 4.79 1.23
N VAL A 57 0.57 3.49 1.57
CA VAL A 57 1.43 3.03 2.67
C VAL A 57 2.90 3.32 2.42
N TRP A 58 3.34 3.20 1.16
CA TRP A 58 4.74 3.29 0.75
C TRP A 58 5.24 4.73 0.70
N CYS A 59 4.58 5.56 -0.11
CA CYS A 59 5.04 6.91 -0.41
C CYS A 59 4.34 8.01 0.41
N GLU A 60 3.33 7.68 1.20
CA GLU A 60 2.52 8.59 2.03
C GLU A 60 1.70 9.66 1.27
N ALA A 61 1.76 9.70 -0.06
CA ALA A 61 0.89 10.54 -0.87
C ALA A 61 -0.58 10.13 -0.71
N ARG A 62 -1.50 11.08 -0.87
CA ARG A 62 -2.94 10.82 -0.77
C ARG A 62 -3.41 9.96 -1.95
N VAL A 63 -4.45 9.14 -1.71
CA VAL A 63 -5.06 8.24 -2.70
C VAL A 63 -6.59 8.29 -2.67
N GLY A 64 -7.23 7.83 -3.74
CA GLY A 64 -8.68 7.86 -3.93
C GLY A 64 -9.21 9.28 -4.07
N HIS A 65 -10.44 9.53 -3.63
CA HIS A 65 -11.08 10.87 -3.65
C HIS A 65 -10.33 11.97 -2.87
N ARG A 66 -9.21 11.66 -2.21
CA ARG A 66 -8.36 12.63 -1.49
C ARG A 66 -7.00 12.84 -2.16
N GLY A 67 -6.70 12.16 -3.25
CA GLY A 67 -5.43 12.30 -3.95
C GLY A 67 -5.57 12.22 -5.46
N ARG A 68 -4.48 12.54 -6.16
CA ARG A 68 -4.41 12.44 -7.63
C ARG A 68 -4.17 11.01 -8.14
N ARG A 69 -4.12 10.06 -7.21
CA ARG A 69 -3.69 8.69 -7.41
C ARG A 69 -4.77 7.73 -6.92
N SER A 70 -5.05 6.67 -7.66
CA SER A 70 -6.04 5.66 -7.27
C SER A 70 -5.52 4.77 -6.14
N ALA A 71 -6.44 4.25 -5.32
CA ALA A 71 -6.10 3.34 -4.24
C ALA A 71 -6.21 1.88 -4.71
N HIS A 72 -5.11 1.14 -4.61
CA HIS A 72 -4.99 -0.26 -5.02
C HIS A 72 -4.68 -1.16 -3.82
N ARG A 73 -5.20 -2.39 -3.86
CA ARG A 73 -4.80 -3.48 -2.98
C ARG A 73 -3.52 -4.09 -3.52
N ASP A 74 -2.45 -3.97 -2.75
CA ASP A 74 -1.11 -4.37 -3.13
C ASP A 74 -0.64 -5.47 -2.19
N HIS A 75 -0.13 -6.54 -2.80
CA HIS A 75 0.39 -7.72 -2.13
C HIS A 75 1.83 -7.48 -1.75
N VAL A 76 2.15 -7.34 -0.47
CA VAL A 76 3.53 -7.08 -0.02
C VAL A 76 4.48 -8.14 -0.57
N ALA A 77 4.18 -9.42 -0.34
CA ALA A 77 4.72 -10.57 -1.07
C ALA A 77 3.90 -10.79 -2.36
N PRO A 78 4.51 -10.67 -3.55
CA PRO A 78 3.76 -10.69 -4.80
C PRO A 78 3.07 -12.04 -5.01
N LYS A 79 1.76 -12.02 -5.25
CA LYS A 79 0.94 -13.22 -5.50
C LYS A 79 1.42 -14.06 -6.69
N ASP A 80 2.15 -13.44 -7.61
CA ASP A 80 2.69 -14.07 -8.81
C ASP A 80 3.85 -15.02 -8.48
N ILE A 81 4.56 -14.79 -7.37
CA ILE A 81 5.65 -15.64 -6.86
C ILE A 81 5.17 -16.46 -5.66
N TYR A 82 4.31 -15.86 -4.83
CA TYR A 82 3.82 -16.44 -3.57
C TYR A 82 2.28 -16.55 -3.57
N PRO A 83 1.70 -17.42 -4.41
CA PRO A 83 0.25 -17.55 -4.53
C PRO A 83 -0.42 -18.04 -3.23
N ASP A 84 0.33 -18.73 -2.35
CA ASP A 84 -0.09 -19.14 -1.02
C ASP A 84 -0.71 -17.99 -0.22
N TRP A 85 -0.13 -16.79 -0.35
CA TRP A 85 -0.52 -15.60 0.43
C TRP A 85 -1.39 -14.62 -0.36
N THR A 86 -2.03 -15.06 -1.45
CA THR A 86 -2.92 -14.21 -2.26
C THR A 86 -4.08 -13.63 -1.45
N PHE A 87 -4.62 -14.43 -0.53
CA PHE A 87 -5.74 -14.08 0.35
C PHE A 87 -5.32 -14.00 1.82
N GLU A 88 -4.05 -13.71 2.10
CA GLU A 88 -3.55 -13.44 3.45
C GLU A 88 -3.74 -11.95 3.76
N ALA A 89 -4.58 -11.63 4.75
CA ALA A 89 -4.92 -10.24 5.08
C ALA A 89 -3.68 -9.41 5.49
N LYS A 90 -2.69 -10.02 6.16
CA LYS A 90 -1.41 -9.36 6.50
C LYS A 90 -0.53 -9.10 5.29
N ASN A 91 -0.81 -9.77 4.16
CA ASN A 91 -0.12 -9.55 2.91
C ASN A 91 -0.72 -8.41 2.08
N ILE A 92 -1.90 -7.88 2.45
CA ILE A 92 -2.58 -6.82 1.69
C ILE A 92 -2.48 -5.48 2.40
N ILE A 93 -2.06 -4.47 1.64
CA ILE A 93 -2.05 -3.07 2.03
C ILE A 93 -2.72 -2.21 0.94
N LEU A 94 -3.04 -0.96 1.26
CA LEU A 94 -3.38 0.00 0.22
C LEU A 94 -2.15 0.79 -0.22
N SER A 95 -1.95 0.88 -1.54
CA SER A 95 -0.93 1.73 -2.14
C SER A 95 -1.47 2.44 -3.38
N CYS A 96 -0.77 3.47 -3.82
CA CYS A 96 -1.11 4.13 -5.08
C CYS A 96 -0.72 3.27 -6.28
N GLU A 97 -1.36 3.50 -7.42
CA GLU A 97 -1.08 2.86 -8.71
C GLU A 97 0.39 2.98 -9.12
N TYR A 98 1.07 4.07 -8.79
CA TYR A 98 2.51 4.23 -9.11
C TYR A 98 3.39 3.29 -8.28
N CYS A 99 3.13 3.16 -6.98
CA CYS A 99 3.94 2.32 -6.10
C CYS A 99 3.56 0.84 -6.22
N ASN A 100 2.28 0.52 -6.38
CA ASN A 100 1.81 -0.84 -6.62
C ASN A 100 2.19 -1.36 -8.02
N GLY A 101 2.05 -0.49 -9.02
CA GLY A 101 1.90 -0.89 -10.41
C GLY A 101 3.19 -1.30 -11.11
N PHE A 102 3.01 -1.57 -12.40
CA PHE A 102 3.96 -2.17 -13.35
C PHE A 102 5.31 -1.45 -13.51
N GLN A 103 5.42 -0.19 -13.07
CA GLN A 103 6.64 0.59 -13.26
C GLN A 103 7.65 0.44 -12.12
N VAL A 104 7.21 -0.02 -10.96
CA VAL A 104 8.01 0.04 -9.73
C VAL A 104 8.00 -1.31 -9.01
N LYS A 105 6.89 -1.67 -8.36
CA LYS A 105 6.85 -2.87 -7.52
C LYS A 105 6.45 -4.10 -8.30
N GLU A 106 5.33 -4.07 -9.04
CA GLU A 106 4.85 -5.19 -9.86
C GLU A 106 5.04 -6.58 -9.18
N ALA A 107 5.90 -7.43 -9.74
CA ALA A 107 6.25 -8.76 -9.25
C ALA A 107 7.62 -8.81 -8.54
N LEU A 108 8.15 -7.68 -8.10
CA LEU A 108 9.38 -7.59 -7.32
C LEU A 108 9.31 -8.55 -6.13
N ASP A 109 10.25 -9.48 -6.06
CA ASP A 109 10.34 -10.39 -4.92
C ASP A 109 10.76 -9.63 -3.66
N THR A 110 9.82 -9.46 -2.75
CA THR A 110 10.04 -8.76 -1.49
C THR A 110 10.39 -9.69 -0.33
N ILE A 111 10.34 -11.00 -0.54
CA ILE A 111 10.65 -12.00 0.48
C ILE A 111 12.15 -12.28 0.43
N LYS A 112 12.79 -12.15 1.59
CA LYS A 112 14.19 -12.48 1.80
C LYS A 112 14.37 -13.93 2.24
N VAL A 113 13.51 -14.39 3.15
CA VAL A 113 13.49 -15.78 3.63
C VAL A 113 12.04 -16.20 3.75
N ARG A 114 11.66 -17.21 2.97
CA ARG A 114 10.34 -17.83 3.02
C ARG A 114 10.23 -18.72 4.26
N ALA A 115 9.08 -18.70 4.91
CA ALA A 115 8.67 -19.62 5.97
C ALA A 115 7.30 -20.21 5.62
N ALA A 116 6.86 -21.24 6.36
CA ALA A 116 5.51 -21.79 6.22
C ALA A 116 4.45 -20.73 6.60
N ASP A 117 4.63 -20.10 7.76
CA ASP A 117 3.74 -19.04 8.22
C ASP A 117 4.18 -17.69 7.63
N TYR A 118 3.23 -16.93 7.06
CA TYR A 118 3.50 -15.62 6.49
C TYR A 118 4.17 -14.66 7.50
N SER A 119 3.70 -14.66 8.75
CA SER A 119 4.24 -13.82 9.81
C SER A 119 5.68 -14.16 10.22
N LYS A 120 6.18 -15.35 9.86
CA LYS A 120 7.56 -15.78 10.13
C LYS A 120 8.49 -15.53 8.93
N CYS A 121 7.95 -15.09 7.79
CA CYS A 121 8.76 -14.71 6.65
C CYS A 121 9.62 -13.49 6.96
N LYS A 122 10.83 -13.44 6.39
CA LYS A 122 11.68 -12.25 6.42
C LYS A 122 11.54 -11.52 5.10
N PHE A 123 11.45 -10.20 5.15
CA PHE A 123 11.23 -9.34 4.00
C PHE A 123 12.45 -8.46 3.72
N TRP A 124 12.74 -8.21 2.44
CA TRP A 124 13.63 -7.15 1.99
C TRP A 124 12.99 -5.77 2.15
N ILE A 125 11.69 -5.68 1.86
CA ILE A 125 10.90 -4.48 2.02
C ILE A 125 10.60 -4.21 3.50
N VAL A 126 10.58 -2.93 3.90
CA VAL A 126 10.06 -2.50 5.21
C VAL A 126 8.56 -2.82 5.25
N HIS A 127 8.21 -3.90 5.96
CA HIS A 127 6.88 -4.45 6.04
C HIS A 127 6.00 -3.61 6.99
N PRO A 128 4.90 -2.99 6.50
CA PRO A 128 4.13 -2.02 7.29
C PRO A 128 3.51 -2.59 8.58
N TYR A 129 3.24 -3.89 8.62
CA TYR A 129 2.72 -4.56 9.83
C TYR A 129 3.81 -5.07 10.77
N PHE A 130 4.97 -5.51 10.25
CA PHE A 130 5.95 -6.27 11.05
C PHE A 130 7.16 -5.44 11.47
N ASP A 131 7.54 -4.43 10.69
CA ASP A 131 8.63 -3.53 11.04
C ASP A 131 8.10 -2.25 11.70
N ASP A 132 8.99 -1.51 12.35
CA ASP A 132 8.76 -0.11 12.69
C ASP A 132 9.39 0.78 11.60
N PRO A 133 8.60 1.38 10.70
CA PRO A 133 9.13 2.20 9.61
C PRO A 133 9.96 3.38 10.09
N ALA A 134 9.75 3.91 11.30
CA ALA A 134 10.53 5.04 11.81
C ALA A 134 12.01 4.68 12.01
N LYS A 135 12.33 3.40 12.22
CA LYS A 135 13.71 2.89 12.32
C LYS A 135 14.38 2.70 10.96
N HIS A 136 13.60 2.60 9.89
CA HIS A 136 14.10 2.27 8.57
C HIS A 136 13.99 3.40 7.55
N ILE A 137 13.02 4.30 7.71
CA ILE A 137 12.64 5.30 6.73
C ILE A 137 12.61 6.68 7.39
N GLY A 138 13.32 7.62 6.80
CA GLY A 138 13.35 9.02 7.20
C GLY A 138 13.04 9.96 6.06
N PHE A 139 13.16 11.25 6.34
CA PHE A 139 13.03 12.30 5.35
C PHE A 139 14.25 13.22 5.41
N ILE A 140 14.66 13.79 4.28
CA ILE A 140 15.77 14.77 4.25
C ILE A 140 15.36 16.01 5.06
N ILE A 141 14.20 16.58 4.78
CA ILE A 141 13.60 17.67 5.57
C ILE A 141 12.41 17.11 6.33
N LYS A 142 12.57 16.87 7.64
CA LYS A 142 11.56 16.23 8.50
C LYS A 142 10.22 16.98 8.50
N LYS A 143 10.24 18.32 8.54
CA LYS A 143 9.03 19.16 8.60
C LYS A 143 8.16 19.04 7.34
N ASN A 144 8.80 18.94 6.17
CA ASN A 144 8.08 18.89 4.90
C ASN A 144 7.76 17.45 4.52
N ARG A 145 8.52 16.44 4.95
CA ARG A 145 8.28 15.02 4.57
C ARG A 145 8.22 14.79 3.04
N VAL A 146 9.01 15.54 2.27
CA VAL A 146 8.98 15.54 0.80
C VAL A 146 9.92 14.49 0.19
N VAL A 147 11.17 14.44 0.63
CA VAL A 147 12.15 13.49 0.10
C VAL A 147 12.33 12.36 1.10
N ILE A 148 11.97 11.14 0.71
CA ILE A 148 12.14 9.93 1.53
C ILE A 148 13.58 9.42 1.39
N LYS A 149 14.18 8.99 2.51
CA LYS A 149 15.48 8.32 2.54
C LYS A 149 15.45 7.05 3.41
N GLY A 150 16.29 6.08 3.08
CA GLY A 150 16.53 4.92 3.93
C GLY A 150 17.49 5.28 5.08
N LEU A 151 17.24 4.71 6.26
CA LEU A 151 18.07 4.86 7.48
C LEU A 151 18.81 3.57 7.85
N SER A 152 18.40 2.45 7.27
CA SER A 152 18.95 1.12 7.50
C SER A 152 19.06 0.39 6.17
N GLN A 153 19.74 -0.76 6.12
CA GLN A 153 19.85 -1.55 4.89
C GLN A 153 18.49 -1.91 4.28
N LYS A 154 17.52 -2.31 5.13
CA LYS A 154 16.15 -2.63 4.74
C LYS A 154 15.41 -1.40 4.17
N GLY A 155 15.61 -0.25 4.81
CA GLY A 155 15.05 1.02 4.37
C GLY A 155 15.67 1.53 3.06
N ILE A 156 16.98 1.41 2.89
CA ILE A 156 17.70 1.79 1.67
C ILE A 156 17.20 0.93 0.51
N TRP A 157 17.12 -0.38 0.70
CA TRP A 157 16.56 -1.30 -0.28
C TRP A 157 15.14 -0.88 -0.66
N THR A 158 14.27 -0.65 0.34
CA THR A 158 12.88 -0.26 0.11
C THR A 158 12.75 1.05 -0.67
N VAL A 159 13.51 2.07 -0.30
CA VAL A 159 13.48 3.38 -0.97
C VAL A 159 13.96 3.26 -2.41
N ARG A 160 15.05 2.51 -2.64
CA ARG A 160 15.63 2.28 -3.96
C ARG A 160 14.67 1.51 -4.87
N GLU A 161 14.24 0.32 -4.46
CA GLU A 161 13.40 -0.54 -5.31
C GLU A 161 12.02 0.06 -5.57
N LEU A 162 11.43 0.72 -4.56
CA LEU A 162 10.16 1.43 -4.73
C LEU A 162 10.30 2.84 -5.31
N ARG A 163 11.53 3.25 -5.67
CA ARG A 163 11.87 4.56 -6.24
C ARG A 163 11.24 5.73 -5.48
N LEU A 164 11.17 5.64 -4.15
CA LEU A 164 10.40 6.57 -3.32
C LEU A 164 10.96 7.99 -3.33
N GLN A 165 12.22 8.16 -3.70
CA GLN A 165 12.95 9.42 -3.84
C GLN A 165 12.94 9.97 -5.26
N SER A 166 12.28 9.32 -6.22
CA SER A 166 12.22 9.81 -7.60
C SER A 166 11.64 11.23 -7.69
N ALA A 167 12.02 11.98 -8.73
CA ALA A 167 11.49 13.32 -8.95
C ALA A 167 9.96 13.32 -8.97
N THR A 168 9.34 12.35 -9.65
CA THR A 168 7.89 12.18 -9.71
C THR A 168 7.26 11.94 -8.34
N ALA A 169 7.80 11.02 -7.52
CA ALA A 169 7.26 10.73 -6.20
C ALA A 169 7.44 11.91 -5.24
N THR A 170 8.58 12.59 -5.33
CA THR A 170 8.91 13.76 -4.50
C THR A 170 8.06 14.97 -4.88
N ALA A 171 7.88 15.25 -6.17
CA ALA A 171 7.03 16.33 -6.67
C ALA A 171 5.57 16.14 -6.24
N ALA A 172 5.04 14.91 -6.31
CA ALA A 172 3.69 14.61 -5.84
C ALA A 172 3.48 15.00 -4.37
N ARG A 173 4.41 14.61 -3.48
CA ARG A 173 4.36 15.01 -2.07
C ARG A 173 4.52 16.53 -1.88
N ALA A 174 5.43 17.15 -2.61
CA ALA A 174 5.66 18.60 -2.53
C ALA A 174 4.40 19.39 -2.90
N ILE A 175 3.73 19.02 -4.00
CA ILE A 175 2.48 19.63 -4.45
C ILE A 175 1.40 19.51 -3.38
N GLU A 176 1.23 18.34 -2.76
CA GLU A 176 0.26 18.16 -1.68
C GLU A 176 0.51 19.11 -0.50
N ILE A 177 1.76 19.31 -0.10
CA ILE A 177 2.11 20.22 1.00
C ILE A 177 1.89 21.69 0.61
N VAL A 178 2.20 22.06 -0.63
CA VAL A 178 1.94 23.42 -1.12
C VAL A 178 0.44 23.69 -1.07
N ILE A 179 -0.39 22.76 -1.57
CA ILE A 179 -1.86 22.86 -1.50
C ILE A 179 -2.33 22.98 -0.05
N ASP A 180 -1.84 22.15 0.85
CA ASP A 180 -2.21 22.19 2.28
C ASP A 180 -1.84 23.53 2.95
N ARG A 181 -0.80 24.21 2.47
CA ARG A 181 -0.35 25.51 2.98
C ARG A 181 -1.04 26.69 2.32
N ALA A 182 -1.60 26.53 1.13
CA ALA A 182 -2.01 27.62 0.25
C ALA A 182 -3.19 28.46 0.79
N LYS A 183 -3.72 28.19 2.00
CA LYS A 183 -4.89 28.89 2.58
C LYS A 183 -5.98 29.15 1.52
N LEU A 184 -6.31 28.11 0.77
CA LEU A 184 -7.22 28.19 -0.35
C LEU A 184 -8.58 28.76 0.09
N SER A 185 -9.20 29.55 -0.78
CA SER A 185 -10.53 30.09 -0.53
C SER A 185 -11.55 28.96 -0.38
N ALA A 186 -12.69 29.24 0.27
CA ALA A 186 -13.77 28.26 0.37
C ALA A 186 -14.25 27.79 -1.02
N GLN A 187 -14.17 28.67 -2.02
CA GLN A 187 -14.54 28.39 -3.40
C GLN A 187 -13.55 27.42 -4.07
N ASP A 188 -12.25 27.64 -3.92
CA ASP A 188 -11.22 26.74 -4.46
C ASP A 188 -11.28 25.35 -3.79
N LEU A 189 -11.50 25.31 -2.47
CA LEU A 189 -11.67 24.05 -1.73
C LEU A 189 -12.92 23.30 -2.19
N SER A 190 -14.02 24.00 -2.47
CA SER A 190 -15.24 23.40 -3.01
C SER A 190 -15.00 22.83 -4.41
N LEU A 191 -14.35 23.60 -5.30
CA LEU A 191 -14.01 23.17 -6.65
C LEU A 191 -13.13 21.90 -6.64
N ILE A 192 -12.10 21.88 -5.79
CA ILE A 192 -11.22 20.72 -5.64
C ILE A 192 -12.02 19.49 -5.17
N ARG A 193 -12.91 19.64 -4.18
CA ARG A 193 -13.74 18.51 -3.70
C ARG A 193 -14.66 17.97 -4.80
N GLN A 194 -15.37 18.84 -5.51
CA GLN A 194 -16.25 18.45 -6.61
C GLN A 194 -15.49 17.70 -7.71
N ALA A 195 -14.31 18.18 -8.09
CA ALA A 195 -13.46 17.51 -9.07
C ALA A 195 -12.96 16.14 -8.61
N MET A 196 -12.86 15.90 -7.30
CA MET A 196 -12.38 14.64 -6.72
C MET A 196 -13.51 13.64 -6.40
N GLU A 197 -14.75 14.10 -6.28
CA GLU A 197 -15.96 13.26 -6.09
C GLU A 197 -16.56 12.80 -7.43
N ALA A 198 -16.29 13.51 -8.52
CA ALA A 198 -16.73 13.17 -9.88
C ALA A 198 -15.89 12.06 -10.57
N LEU A 199 -14.99 11.40 -9.83
CA LEU A 199 -14.09 10.32 -10.28
C LEU A 199 -14.23 9.07 -9.39
#